data_AF-A0A6B3GHQ2-F1
#
_entry.id   AF-A0A6B3GHQ2-F1
#
_cell.length_a   1.000
_cell.length_b   1.000
_cell.length_c   1.000
_cell.angle_alpha   90.00
_cell.angle_beta   90.00
_cell.angle_gamma   90.00
#
_symmetry.space_group_name_H-M   'P 1'
#
loop_
_entity.id
_entity.type
_entity.pdbx_description
1 polymer ?
#
loop_
_entity_poly.entity_id
_entity_poly.type
_entity_poly.pdbx_seq_one_letter_code
_entity_poly.pdbx_strand_id
1 'polypeptide(L)'
;RDGYGVFTRFNSPRMKGSEYRSTFRPSVGNEIAWNASGATSIQVTNREYGDLVPAFDWSHYPGVTAPYAKVTSASSPDNAGSFTGGVSDGRYGAGVLTLDRYGTKGLKSYFSFDEEVVVLGTGISSTSAHAVHTTVNQGAARSNATVGGTPVHPGTDSAPVTASWAYNDEIGYVFPEGGPLRVSHMKQRGSWIGRDPVERDAFTLFFDHGTNPQDAGYAYIVLPGVGPGRVRAYAARPVVRTLRNDERVQAVTHPRLRLTMAVFHQPGVLDLGGGTALLVDQPALIILDGTGRSPVVSVANPDRPGLQVSVTLTSRGRTRRGDFTLGTGADLGRTVTRPLA
;
A
#
# COMPACT_ATOMS: atom_id res chain seq x y z
N ARG A 1 -10.47 -8.71 8.77
CA ARG A 1 -11.95 -8.69 8.82
C ARG A 1 -12.44 -10.13 8.79
N ASP A 2 -13.71 -10.41 9.07
CA ASP A 2 -14.19 -11.80 9.23
C ASP A 2 -13.97 -12.68 7.99
N GLY A 3 -14.02 -12.10 6.79
CA GLY A 3 -13.83 -12.82 5.52
C GLY A 3 -12.48 -12.64 4.83
N TYR A 4 -11.55 -11.85 5.40
CA TYR A 4 -10.24 -11.62 4.78
C TYR A 4 -9.18 -11.05 5.74
N GLY A 5 -7.91 -11.29 5.41
CA GLY A 5 -6.74 -10.61 5.98
C GLY A 5 -5.98 -9.82 4.92
N VAL A 6 -5.58 -8.58 5.24
CA VAL A 6 -4.59 -7.83 4.45
C VAL A 6 -3.47 -7.41 5.39
N PHE A 7 -2.26 -7.87 5.10
CA PHE A 7 -1.08 -7.63 5.92
C PHE A 7 -0.01 -6.95 5.09
N THR A 8 0.42 -5.76 5.49
CA THR A 8 1.52 -5.06 4.83
C THR A 8 2.75 -5.05 5.71
N ARG A 9 3.87 -5.51 5.15
CA ARG A 9 5.16 -5.54 5.85
C ARG A 9 5.99 -4.32 5.49
N PHE A 10 6.40 -3.59 6.52
CA PHE A 10 7.25 -2.41 6.40
C PHE A 10 8.66 -2.66 6.91
N ASN A 11 9.60 -1.82 6.48
CA ASN A 11 10.95 -1.73 7.00
C ASN A 11 11.34 -0.27 7.16
N SER A 12 12.04 0.04 8.24
CA SER A 12 12.60 1.35 8.55
C SER A 12 14.00 1.15 9.15
N PRO A 13 14.80 2.22 9.32
CA PRO A 13 16.11 2.13 9.98
C PRO A 13 16.05 1.57 11.42
N ARG A 14 14.87 1.53 12.04
CA ARG A 14 14.65 0.99 13.40
C ARG A 14 14.54 -0.54 13.45
N MET A 15 14.47 -1.21 12.30
CA MET A 15 14.22 -2.66 12.21
C MET A 15 15.04 -3.29 11.09
N LYS A 16 15.31 -4.59 11.21
CA LYS A 16 15.90 -5.36 10.10
C LYS A 16 14.83 -5.80 9.13
N GLY A 17 15.04 -5.54 7.84
CA GLY A 17 14.05 -5.80 6.80
C GLY A 17 13.72 -7.28 6.71
N SER A 18 14.76 -8.09 6.47
CA SER A 18 14.70 -9.55 6.45
C SER A 18 16.09 -10.14 6.68
N GLU A 19 16.12 -11.37 7.19
CA GLU A 19 17.36 -12.11 7.43
C GLU A 19 17.47 -13.29 6.47
N TYR A 20 18.58 -13.37 5.73
CA TYR A 20 18.83 -14.44 4.77
C TYR A 20 19.59 -15.57 5.44
N ARG A 21 18.92 -16.70 5.69
CA ARG A 21 19.50 -17.91 6.29
C ARG A 21 19.28 -19.14 5.39
N SER A 22 19.66 -19.01 4.12
CA SER A 22 19.49 -20.06 3.10
C SER A 22 20.72 -20.17 2.20
N THR A 23 20.76 -21.15 1.31
CA THR A 23 21.75 -21.21 0.23
C THR A 23 21.40 -20.18 -0.84
N PHE A 24 22.32 -19.27 -1.14
CA PHE A 24 22.11 -18.27 -2.17
C PHE A 24 22.15 -18.90 -3.57
N ARG A 25 21.11 -18.65 -4.38
CA ARG A 25 20.99 -19.13 -5.76
C ARG A 25 20.99 -17.94 -6.72
N PRO A 26 22.12 -17.59 -7.35
CA PRO A 26 22.21 -16.40 -8.20
C PRO A 26 21.17 -16.35 -9.33
N SER A 27 20.77 -17.51 -9.86
CA SER A 27 19.74 -17.62 -10.90
C SER A 27 18.33 -17.25 -10.42
N VAL A 28 18.04 -17.40 -9.12
CA VAL A 28 16.78 -16.99 -8.49
C VAL A 28 16.86 -15.52 -8.05
N GLY A 29 18.03 -15.10 -7.56
CA GLY A 29 18.22 -13.82 -6.89
C GLY A 29 17.83 -13.90 -5.41
N ASN A 30 17.96 -12.79 -4.69
CA ASN A 30 17.64 -12.71 -3.27
C ASN A 30 16.12 -12.64 -3.08
N GLU A 31 15.52 -13.76 -2.70
CA GLU A 31 14.07 -13.92 -2.56
C GLU A 31 13.46 -12.99 -1.52
N ILE A 32 14.21 -12.55 -0.51
CA ILE A 32 13.68 -11.73 0.58
C ILE A 32 14.06 -10.25 0.46
N ALA A 33 14.77 -9.86 -0.60
CA ALA A 33 15.28 -8.50 -0.73
C ALA A 33 14.15 -7.48 -0.62
N TRP A 34 13.00 -7.70 -1.26
CA TRP A 34 11.93 -6.71 -1.33
C TRP A 34 10.74 -6.98 -0.40
N ASN A 35 10.76 -8.08 0.35
CA ASN A 35 9.58 -8.57 1.09
C ASN A 35 9.14 -7.68 2.28
N ALA A 36 9.94 -6.69 2.66
CA ALA A 36 9.64 -5.72 3.71
C ALA A 36 9.54 -4.29 3.17
N SER A 37 9.52 -4.12 1.84
CA SER A 37 9.41 -2.82 1.16
C SER A 37 7.95 -2.48 0.81
N GLY A 38 7.03 -2.75 1.74
CA GLY A 38 5.59 -2.56 1.53
C GLY A 38 4.90 -3.77 0.91
N ALA A 39 5.46 -4.97 1.12
CA ALA A 39 4.86 -6.19 0.59
C ALA A 39 3.51 -6.44 1.26
N THR A 40 2.47 -6.68 0.47
CA THR A 40 1.08 -6.77 0.91
C THR A 40 0.53 -8.17 0.63
N SER A 41 0.30 -8.95 1.68
CA SER A 41 -0.38 -10.25 1.59
C SER A 41 -1.89 -10.04 1.71
N ILE A 42 -2.64 -10.42 0.67
CA ILE A 42 -4.11 -10.40 0.63
C ILE A 42 -4.60 -11.85 0.72
N GLN A 43 -5.30 -12.18 1.80
CA GLN A 43 -5.74 -13.53 2.12
C GLN A 43 -7.27 -13.56 2.24
N VAL A 44 -7.91 -14.36 1.40
CA VAL A 44 -9.34 -14.68 1.48
C VAL A 44 -9.50 -16.17 1.81
N THR A 45 -8.80 -17.02 1.05
CA THR A 45 -8.78 -18.49 1.16
C THR A 45 -7.48 -19.05 1.76
N ASN A 46 -6.45 -18.20 1.89
CA ASN A 46 -5.07 -18.55 2.26
C ASN A 46 -4.30 -19.36 1.20
N ARG A 47 -4.82 -19.49 -0.03
CA ARG A 47 -4.16 -20.20 -1.14
C ARG A 47 -3.65 -19.27 -2.25
N GLU A 48 -3.90 -17.97 -2.14
CA GLU A 48 -3.62 -16.96 -3.18
C GLU A 48 -2.14 -16.96 -3.60
N TYR A 49 -1.25 -17.20 -2.65
CA TYR A 49 0.20 -17.20 -2.86
C TYR A 49 0.84 -18.58 -2.74
N GLY A 50 0.30 -19.46 -1.90
CA GLY A 50 0.93 -20.76 -1.57
C GLY A 50 1.17 -21.64 -2.80
N ASP A 51 0.22 -21.64 -3.74
CA ASP A 51 0.33 -22.38 -5.00
C ASP A 51 1.47 -21.84 -5.89
N LEU A 52 1.79 -20.55 -5.78
CA LEU A 52 2.73 -19.83 -6.63
C LEU A 52 4.16 -19.73 -6.05
N VAL A 53 4.31 -19.67 -4.71
CA VAL A 53 5.59 -19.39 -4.01
C VAL A 53 6.82 -20.15 -4.57
N PRO A 54 6.76 -21.44 -4.92
CA PRO A 54 7.93 -22.15 -5.46
C PRO A 54 8.47 -21.56 -6.79
N ALA A 55 7.63 -20.85 -7.52
CA ALA A 55 7.90 -20.23 -8.82
C ALA A 55 7.78 -18.70 -8.79
N PHE A 56 7.64 -18.09 -7.62
CA PHE A 56 7.37 -16.66 -7.45
C PHE A 56 8.41 -15.78 -8.13
N ASP A 57 7.96 -14.72 -8.81
CA ASP A 57 8.85 -13.64 -9.22
C ASP A 57 9.08 -12.68 -8.04
N TRP A 58 10.22 -12.82 -7.37
CA TRP A 58 10.60 -12.03 -6.20
C TRP A 58 10.84 -10.54 -6.49
N SER A 59 10.94 -10.14 -7.76
CA SER A 59 10.96 -8.72 -8.14
C SER A 59 9.55 -8.11 -8.19
N HIS A 60 8.50 -8.93 -8.32
CA HIS A 60 7.09 -8.52 -8.31
C HIS A 60 6.38 -8.87 -7.00
N TYR A 61 7.01 -8.64 -5.84
CA TYR A 61 6.30 -8.78 -4.57
C TYR A 61 5.00 -7.93 -4.58
N PRO A 62 3.84 -8.52 -4.23
CA PRO A 62 2.57 -7.79 -4.09
C PRO A 62 2.74 -6.53 -3.23
N GLY A 63 2.22 -5.39 -3.67
CA GLY A 63 2.30 -4.10 -2.96
C GLY A 63 3.63 -3.34 -3.09
N VAL A 64 4.72 -3.97 -3.53
CA VAL A 64 6.06 -3.35 -3.54
C VAL A 64 6.23 -2.42 -4.72
N THR A 65 6.92 -1.29 -4.47
CA THR A 65 7.51 -0.44 -5.52
C THR A 65 9.00 -0.75 -5.61
N ALA A 66 9.48 -1.22 -6.75
CA ALA A 66 10.88 -1.62 -6.94
C ALA A 66 11.30 -1.56 -8.41
N PRO A 67 12.60 -1.44 -8.71
CA PRO A 67 13.12 -1.73 -10.04
C PRO A 67 12.90 -3.21 -10.42
N TYR A 68 12.58 -3.48 -11.68
CA TYR A 68 12.51 -4.84 -12.22
C TYR A 68 13.89 -5.40 -12.49
N ALA A 69 14.57 -5.75 -11.39
CA ALA A 69 15.91 -6.31 -11.37
C ALA A 69 16.05 -7.33 -10.24
N LYS A 70 16.80 -8.40 -10.50
CA LYS A 70 17.18 -9.37 -9.46
C LYS A 70 18.27 -8.78 -8.58
N VAL A 71 18.10 -8.91 -7.27
CA VAL A 71 19.17 -8.64 -6.32
C VAL A 71 20.08 -9.85 -6.26
N THR A 72 21.35 -9.69 -6.62
CA THR A 72 22.33 -10.79 -6.76
C THR A 72 23.25 -10.97 -5.56
N SER A 73 22.95 -10.32 -4.43
CA SER A 73 23.65 -10.47 -3.16
C SER A 73 22.74 -11.10 -2.11
N ALA A 74 23.29 -11.96 -1.25
CA ALA A 74 22.58 -12.52 -0.09
C ALA A 74 22.25 -11.43 0.96
N SER A 75 23.06 -10.37 1.03
CA SER A 75 22.77 -9.20 1.85
C SER A 75 22.00 -8.15 1.05
N SER A 76 21.10 -7.45 1.72
CA SER A 76 20.33 -6.36 1.13
C SER A 76 20.32 -5.18 2.10
N PRO A 77 20.44 -3.92 1.63
CA PRO A 77 20.38 -2.77 2.51
C PRO A 77 18.99 -2.67 3.14
N ASP A 78 18.95 -2.20 4.38
CA ASP A 78 17.70 -1.77 5.01
C ASP A 78 17.16 -0.52 4.29
N ASN A 79 15.86 -0.28 4.42
CA ASN A 79 15.20 0.93 3.95
C ASN A 79 15.65 2.12 4.79
N ALA A 80 16.14 3.18 4.13
CA ALA A 80 16.62 4.38 4.80
C ALA A 80 15.48 5.33 5.22
N GLY A 81 14.28 5.17 4.67
CA GLY A 81 13.14 6.03 4.98
C GLY A 81 12.59 5.79 6.38
N SER A 82 12.84 6.75 7.28
CA SER A 82 12.47 6.64 8.68
C SER A 82 10.97 6.68 8.90
N PHE A 83 10.24 7.60 8.22
CA PHE A 83 8.82 7.87 8.46
C PHE A 83 7.93 6.73 7.96
N THR A 84 7.94 5.66 8.75
CA THR A 84 7.42 4.35 8.40
C THR A 84 6.78 3.71 9.64
N GLY A 85 5.48 3.45 9.59
CA GLY A 85 4.69 2.98 10.74
C GLY A 85 3.20 3.07 10.47
N GLY A 86 2.40 3.28 11.51
CA GLY A 86 0.95 3.32 11.39
C GLY A 86 0.21 4.04 12.51
N VAL A 87 -1.07 4.32 12.28
CA VAL A 87 -2.06 4.77 13.26
C VAL A 87 -3.21 3.76 13.27
N SER A 88 -3.78 3.48 14.44
CA SER A 88 -4.90 2.55 14.59
C SER A 88 -5.81 2.96 15.74
N ASP A 89 -7.12 2.94 15.50
CA ASP A 89 -8.14 3.08 16.56
C ASP A 89 -8.60 1.73 17.13
N GLY A 90 -7.96 0.63 16.70
CA GLY A 90 -8.32 -0.74 17.05
C GLY A 90 -9.23 -1.43 16.02
N ARG A 91 -9.89 -0.66 15.12
CA ARG A 91 -10.72 -1.19 14.03
C ARG A 91 -10.24 -0.75 12.65
N TYR A 92 -9.96 0.53 12.47
CA TYR A 92 -9.45 1.14 11.24
C TYR A 92 -8.00 1.58 11.45
N GLY A 93 -7.26 1.71 10.35
CA GLY A 93 -5.87 2.10 10.44
C GLY A 93 -5.31 2.61 9.13
N ALA A 94 -4.31 3.47 9.25
CA ALA A 94 -3.49 3.91 8.16
C ALA A 94 -2.02 3.54 8.41
N GLY A 95 -1.33 3.11 7.35
CA GLY A 95 0.09 2.82 7.36
C GLY A 95 0.84 3.73 6.39
N VAL A 96 2.11 3.99 6.69
CA VAL A 96 3.03 4.74 5.83
C VAL A 96 4.35 3.99 5.68
N LEU A 97 4.89 4.01 4.47
CA LEU A 97 6.26 3.64 4.15
C LEU A 97 6.88 4.75 3.31
N THR A 98 7.85 5.45 3.88
CA THR A 98 8.81 6.22 3.09
C THR A 98 9.83 5.25 2.53
N LEU A 99 9.76 4.99 1.23
CA LEU A 99 10.72 4.16 0.51
C LEU A 99 11.97 5.00 0.23
N ASP A 100 13.13 4.49 0.63
CA ASP A 100 14.44 4.96 0.20
C ASP A 100 15.39 3.75 0.19
N ARG A 101 15.46 3.09 -0.97
CA ARG A 101 16.17 1.81 -1.10
C ARG A 101 16.56 1.52 -2.53
N TYR A 102 17.79 1.01 -2.73
CA TYR A 102 18.34 0.67 -4.05
C TYR A 102 18.17 1.82 -5.06
N GLY A 103 18.46 3.04 -4.63
CA GLY A 103 18.33 4.24 -5.46
C GLY A 103 16.89 4.61 -5.83
N THR A 104 15.89 3.93 -5.26
CA THR A 104 14.47 4.19 -5.50
C THR A 104 13.84 4.81 -4.27
N LYS A 105 13.11 5.92 -4.48
CA LYS A 105 12.41 6.66 -3.44
C LYS A 105 10.92 6.74 -3.75
N GLY A 106 10.11 6.98 -2.73
CA GLY A 106 8.68 7.26 -2.89
C GLY A 106 7.94 7.21 -1.56
N LEU A 107 6.73 7.74 -1.54
CA LEU A 107 5.86 7.78 -0.36
C LEU A 107 4.65 6.87 -0.61
N LYS A 108 4.51 5.86 0.23
CA LYS A 108 3.48 4.82 0.09
C LYS A 108 2.59 4.84 1.32
N SER A 109 1.28 5.04 1.14
CA SER A 109 0.30 5.05 2.22
C SER A 109 -0.80 4.02 1.98
N TYR A 110 -1.26 3.39 3.07
CA TYR A 110 -2.23 2.30 3.05
C TYR A 110 -3.35 2.66 4.01
N PHE A 111 -4.61 2.56 3.59
CA PHE A 111 -5.77 2.97 4.37
C PHE A 111 -6.78 1.83 4.42
N SER A 112 -6.94 1.22 5.60
CA SER A 112 -7.74 0.00 5.78
C SER A 112 -9.12 0.31 6.34
N PHE A 113 -10.16 0.05 5.56
CA PHE A 113 -11.58 0.20 5.93
C PHE A 113 -12.23 -1.18 6.17
N ASP A 114 -13.56 -1.25 6.10
CA ASP A 114 -14.31 -2.49 6.33
C ASP A 114 -14.21 -3.46 5.16
N GLU A 115 -14.36 -2.97 3.93
CA GLU A 115 -14.45 -3.80 2.72
C GLU A 115 -13.25 -3.61 1.78
N GLU A 116 -12.53 -2.53 1.97
CA GLU A 116 -11.51 -2.05 1.06
C GLU A 116 -10.22 -1.64 1.77
N VAL A 117 -9.11 -1.78 1.04
CA VAL A 117 -7.83 -1.16 1.38
C VAL A 117 -7.45 -0.23 0.25
N VAL A 118 -7.29 1.06 0.54
CA VAL A 118 -6.81 2.05 -0.43
C VAL A 118 -5.31 2.19 -0.29
N VAL A 119 -4.59 2.16 -1.42
CA VAL A 119 -3.15 2.33 -1.46
C VAL A 119 -2.80 3.49 -2.38
N LEU A 120 -2.07 4.45 -1.83
CA LEU A 120 -1.61 5.64 -2.52
C LEU A 120 -0.09 5.64 -2.60
N GLY A 121 0.44 6.05 -3.75
CA GLY A 121 1.85 6.26 -4.01
C GLY A 121 2.10 7.61 -4.69
N THR A 122 3.16 8.30 -4.30
CA THR A 122 3.59 9.57 -4.90
C THR A 122 5.08 9.78 -4.70
N GLY A 123 5.69 10.73 -5.43
CA GLY A 123 7.11 11.06 -5.28
C GLY A 123 8.05 9.94 -5.75
N ILE A 124 7.57 9.04 -6.62
CA ILE A 124 8.35 7.87 -7.03
C ILE A 124 9.46 8.32 -7.98
N SER A 125 10.69 8.11 -7.56
CA SER A 125 11.89 8.41 -8.34
C SER A 125 12.91 7.29 -8.22
N SER A 126 13.73 7.08 -9.24
CA SER A 126 14.78 6.06 -9.17
C SER A 126 15.99 6.38 -10.03
N THR A 127 17.18 6.06 -9.52
CA THR A 127 18.43 6.09 -10.29
C THR A 127 18.76 4.75 -10.97
N SER A 128 17.88 3.76 -10.85
CA SER A 128 18.08 2.44 -11.47
C SER A 128 18.02 2.52 -12.99
N ALA A 129 18.85 1.72 -13.66
CA ALA A 129 18.79 1.52 -15.11
C ALA A 129 17.61 0.64 -15.55
N HIS A 130 16.95 -0.05 -14.61
CA HIS A 130 15.78 -0.89 -14.87
C HIS A 130 14.49 -0.11 -14.65
N ALA A 131 13.43 -0.50 -15.37
CA ALA A 131 12.10 0.05 -15.16
C ALA A 131 11.64 -0.16 -13.72
N VAL A 132 10.98 0.84 -13.14
CA VAL A 132 10.39 0.77 -11.80
C VAL A 132 8.92 0.42 -11.93
N HIS A 133 8.47 -0.55 -11.16
CA HIS A 133 7.07 -0.93 -11.11
C HIS A 133 6.52 -0.80 -9.70
N THR A 134 5.20 -0.70 -9.59
CA THR A 134 4.48 -1.02 -8.36
C THR A 134 3.55 -2.19 -8.60
N THR A 135 3.85 -3.32 -7.98
CA THR A 135 3.00 -4.51 -8.09
C THR A 135 1.72 -4.29 -7.29
N VAL A 136 0.58 -4.34 -7.95
CA VAL A 136 -0.73 -4.34 -7.28
C VAL A 136 -0.93 -5.70 -6.61
N ASN A 137 -0.75 -6.78 -7.37
CA ASN A 137 -0.67 -8.13 -6.83
C ASN A 137 0.10 -9.06 -7.77
N GLN A 138 0.65 -10.12 -7.21
CA GLN A 138 1.16 -11.30 -7.89
C GLN A 138 0.64 -12.51 -7.11
N GLY A 139 -0.26 -13.28 -7.71
CA GLY A 139 -0.85 -14.47 -7.09
C GLY A 139 -1.05 -15.58 -8.11
N ALA A 140 -1.50 -16.74 -7.65
CA ALA A 140 -1.87 -17.82 -8.55
C ALA A 140 -2.94 -17.33 -9.53
N ALA A 141 -2.70 -17.53 -10.83
CA ALA A 141 -3.70 -17.19 -11.82
C ALA A 141 -4.87 -18.16 -11.73
N ARG A 142 -6.08 -17.62 -11.84
CA ARG A 142 -7.32 -18.40 -11.92
C ARG A 142 -7.99 -18.16 -13.26
N SER A 143 -8.87 -19.06 -13.67
CA SER A 143 -9.61 -18.96 -14.94
C SER A 143 -10.52 -17.72 -15.03
N ASN A 144 -10.81 -17.08 -13.89
CA ASN A 144 -11.60 -15.85 -13.80
C ASN A 144 -10.75 -14.56 -13.81
N ALA A 145 -9.44 -14.65 -14.08
CA ALA A 145 -8.57 -13.49 -14.23
C ALA A 145 -9.09 -12.56 -15.33
N THR A 146 -9.40 -11.32 -14.99
CA THR A 146 -9.95 -10.32 -15.91
C THR A 146 -9.40 -8.92 -15.63
N VAL A 147 -9.31 -8.09 -16.67
CA VAL A 147 -9.02 -6.66 -16.58
C VAL A 147 -10.10 -5.90 -17.36
N GLY A 148 -10.81 -4.99 -16.70
CA GLY A 148 -11.96 -4.29 -17.29
C GLY A 148 -13.14 -5.22 -17.64
N GLY A 149 -13.14 -6.45 -17.15
CA GLY A 149 -14.09 -7.51 -17.55
C GLY A 149 -13.63 -8.36 -18.74
N THR A 150 -12.51 -8.01 -19.38
CA THR A 150 -11.90 -8.82 -20.44
C THR A 150 -11.03 -9.92 -19.83
N PRO A 151 -11.19 -11.20 -20.22
CA PRO A 151 -10.33 -12.28 -19.75
C PRO A 151 -8.85 -12.04 -20.04
N VAL A 152 -7.99 -12.37 -19.07
CA VAL A 152 -6.54 -12.42 -19.26
C VAL A 152 -6.17 -13.87 -19.54
N HIS A 153 -5.89 -14.19 -20.80
CA HIS A 153 -5.63 -15.56 -21.24
C HIS A 153 -4.22 -16.03 -20.85
N PRO A 154 -4.02 -17.33 -20.56
CA PRO A 154 -2.69 -17.91 -20.40
C PRO A 154 -1.78 -17.56 -21.58
N GLY A 155 -0.54 -17.17 -21.30
CA GLY A 155 0.41 -16.68 -22.31
C GLY A 155 0.39 -15.15 -22.51
N THR A 156 -0.48 -14.42 -21.80
CA THR A 156 -0.43 -12.96 -21.79
C THR A 156 0.81 -12.51 -21.03
N ASP A 157 1.77 -11.90 -21.72
CA ASP A 157 3.02 -11.42 -21.12
C ASP A 157 3.06 -9.89 -21.08
N SER A 158 2.92 -9.34 -19.87
CA SER A 158 3.12 -7.92 -19.58
C SER A 158 2.35 -7.02 -20.54
N ALA A 159 1.10 -7.33 -20.85
CA ALA A 159 0.30 -6.56 -21.79
C ALA A 159 -0.09 -5.21 -21.17
N PRO A 160 0.09 -4.08 -21.87
CA PRO A 160 -0.43 -2.80 -21.41
C PRO A 160 -1.96 -2.82 -21.43
N VAL A 161 -2.58 -2.27 -20.39
CA VAL A 161 -4.04 -2.26 -20.22
C VAL A 161 -4.53 -0.90 -19.75
N THR A 162 -5.73 -0.53 -20.19
CA THR A 162 -6.44 0.64 -19.68
C THR A 162 -7.78 0.18 -19.14
N ALA A 163 -7.90 0.17 -17.81
CA ALA A 163 -9.12 -0.26 -17.14
C ALA A 163 -9.26 0.41 -15.78
N SER A 164 -10.51 0.57 -15.33
CA SER A 164 -10.83 1.07 -13.98
C SER A 164 -10.87 -0.03 -12.92
N TRP A 165 -10.81 -1.31 -13.32
CA TRP A 165 -10.78 -2.43 -12.40
C TRP A 165 -10.20 -3.71 -13.02
N ALA A 166 -9.82 -4.65 -12.16
CA ALA A 166 -9.39 -5.99 -12.49
C ALA A 166 -9.87 -6.98 -11.42
N TYR A 167 -9.77 -8.27 -11.73
CA TYR A 167 -10.18 -9.34 -10.83
C TYR A 167 -9.34 -10.59 -11.06
N ASN A 168 -8.97 -11.28 -9.99
CA ASN A 168 -8.41 -12.63 -10.05
C ASN A 168 -8.75 -13.36 -8.76
N ASP A 169 -9.12 -14.63 -8.88
CA ASP A 169 -9.52 -15.49 -7.76
C ASP A 169 -10.74 -14.92 -7.02
N GLU A 170 -10.54 -14.33 -5.84
CA GLU A 170 -11.59 -13.71 -5.03
C GLU A 170 -11.28 -12.25 -4.68
N ILE A 171 -10.33 -11.64 -5.41
CA ILE A 171 -9.82 -10.30 -5.10
C ILE A 171 -10.08 -9.35 -6.27
N GLY A 172 -10.78 -8.26 -5.96
CA GLY A 172 -10.96 -7.12 -6.85
C GLY A 172 -9.88 -6.06 -6.67
N TYR A 173 -9.53 -5.41 -7.78
CA TYR A 173 -8.64 -4.26 -7.81
C TYR A 173 -9.34 -3.14 -8.57
N VAL A 174 -9.30 -1.91 -8.05
CA VAL A 174 -9.92 -0.73 -8.65
C VAL A 174 -8.88 0.36 -8.80
N PHE A 175 -8.93 1.08 -9.92
CA PHE A 175 -7.98 2.12 -10.32
C PHE A 175 -8.72 3.44 -10.55
N PRO A 176 -9.03 4.21 -9.48
CA PRO A 176 -9.85 5.42 -9.60
C PRO A 176 -9.26 6.47 -10.55
N GLU A 177 -7.93 6.53 -10.63
CA GLU A 177 -7.18 7.49 -11.44
C GLU A 177 -6.60 6.85 -12.73
N GLY A 178 -6.86 5.55 -12.96
CA GLY A 178 -6.19 4.79 -14.03
C GLY A 178 -4.68 4.71 -13.79
N GLY A 179 -3.90 4.70 -14.88
CA GLY A 179 -2.43 4.69 -14.85
C GLY A 179 -1.80 3.76 -15.91
N PRO A 180 -0.46 3.72 -16.00
CA PRO A 180 0.28 2.85 -16.92
C PRO A 180 0.25 1.40 -16.44
N LEU A 181 -0.92 0.78 -16.45
CA LEU A 181 -1.13 -0.57 -15.95
C LEU A 181 -0.65 -1.62 -16.96
N ARG A 182 -0.10 -2.70 -16.42
CA ARG A 182 0.27 -3.90 -17.18
C ARG A 182 -0.21 -5.16 -16.47
N VAL A 183 -0.56 -6.18 -17.24
CA VAL A 183 -1.01 -7.46 -16.72
C VAL A 183 -0.29 -8.63 -17.40
N SER A 184 0.02 -9.65 -16.61
CA SER A 184 0.55 -10.93 -17.08
C SER A 184 -0.28 -12.09 -16.56
N HIS A 185 -0.42 -13.12 -17.39
CA HIS A 185 -0.88 -14.47 -17.04
C HIS A 185 0.10 -15.47 -17.67
N MET A 186 1.26 -15.61 -17.04
CA MET A 186 2.37 -16.42 -17.54
C MET A 186 2.68 -17.58 -16.60
N LYS A 187 3.15 -18.69 -17.18
CA LYS A 187 3.81 -19.73 -16.41
C LYS A 187 5.14 -19.22 -15.89
N GLN A 188 5.28 -19.18 -14.57
CA GLN A 188 6.55 -18.95 -13.91
C GLN A 188 7.17 -20.28 -13.53
N ARG A 189 8.51 -20.37 -13.62
CA ARG A 189 9.28 -21.58 -13.32
C ARG A 189 10.26 -21.31 -12.18
N GLY A 190 10.22 -22.12 -11.14
CA GLY A 190 11.14 -22.03 -10.01
C GLY A 190 11.24 -23.35 -9.23
N SER A 191 12.02 -23.38 -8.16
CA SER A 191 12.25 -24.59 -7.36
C SER A 191 12.49 -24.24 -5.89
N TRP A 192 12.25 -25.21 -5.01
CA TRP A 192 12.88 -25.24 -3.69
C TRP A 192 14.30 -25.78 -3.79
N ILE A 193 15.16 -25.47 -2.81
CA ILE A 193 16.51 -26.04 -2.74
C ILE A 193 16.40 -27.57 -2.69
N GLY A 194 17.17 -28.25 -3.54
CA GLY A 194 17.20 -29.71 -3.60
C GLY A 194 15.94 -30.36 -4.17
N ARG A 195 15.07 -29.60 -4.87
CA ARG A 195 13.87 -30.11 -5.53
C ARG A 195 13.88 -29.75 -7.02
N ASP A 196 13.20 -30.56 -7.81
CA ASP A 196 13.02 -30.27 -9.23
C ASP A 196 12.20 -28.99 -9.45
N PRO A 197 12.48 -28.24 -10.53
CA PRO A 197 11.68 -27.08 -10.86
C PRO A 197 10.24 -27.40 -11.18
N VAL A 198 9.35 -26.52 -10.75
CA VAL A 198 7.92 -26.56 -11.02
C VAL A 198 7.50 -25.35 -11.83
N GLU A 199 6.43 -25.50 -12.60
CA GLU A 199 5.77 -24.40 -13.29
C GLU A 199 4.43 -24.09 -12.63
N ARG A 200 4.09 -22.81 -12.54
CA ARG A 200 2.83 -22.31 -11.96
C ARG A 200 2.33 -21.13 -12.77
N ASP A 201 1.04 -21.10 -13.05
CA ASP A 201 0.41 -19.94 -13.69
C ASP A 201 0.29 -18.78 -12.69
N ALA A 202 0.84 -17.64 -13.06
CA ALA A 202 0.90 -16.44 -12.23
C ALA A 202 0.08 -15.32 -12.86
N PHE A 203 -0.78 -14.69 -12.07
CA PHE A 203 -1.44 -13.44 -12.41
C PHE A 203 -0.64 -12.30 -11.77
N THR A 204 -0.04 -11.44 -12.59
CA THR A 204 0.73 -10.28 -12.13
C THR A 204 0.10 -9.02 -12.69
N LEU A 205 -0.27 -8.09 -11.81
CA LEU A 205 -0.86 -6.80 -12.17
C LEU A 205 -0.05 -5.69 -11.52
N PHE A 206 0.38 -4.71 -12.30
CA PHE A 206 1.30 -3.68 -11.81
C PHE A 206 1.18 -2.37 -12.58
N PHE A 207 1.60 -1.29 -11.93
CA PHE A 207 1.89 -0.01 -12.58
C PHE A 207 3.33 -0.03 -13.08
N ASP A 208 3.55 0.34 -14.34
CA ASP A 208 4.87 0.52 -14.95
C ASP A 208 5.23 2.01 -14.96
N HIS A 209 6.12 2.43 -14.07
CA HIS A 209 6.60 3.80 -13.96
C HIS A 209 7.73 4.11 -14.95
N GLY A 210 8.14 3.13 -15.75
CA GLY A 210 9.25 3.26 -16.70
C GLY A 210 10.61 3.34 -16.03
N THR A 211 11.64 3.61 -16.83
CA THR A 211 13.03 3.78 -16.37
C THR A 211 13.25 5.22 -15.90
N ASN A 212 13.98 5.39 -14.78
CA ASN A 212 14.30 6.70 -14.19
C ASN A 212 13.06 7.59 -13.99
N PRO A 213 11.97 7.10 -13.34
CA PRO A 213 10.80 7.92 -13.08
C PRO A 213 11.17 9.17 -12.28
N GLN A 214 10.43 10.25 -12.51
CA GLN A 214 10.54 11.51 -11.78
C GLN A 214 9.15 11.88 -11.28
N ASP A 215 8.97 11.85 -9.97
CA ASP A 215 7.70 12.18 -9.30
C ASP A 215 6.49 11.38 -9.80
N ALA A 216 6.68 10.08 -10.09
CA ALA A 216 5.58 9.21 -10.48
C ALA A 216 4.66 8.91 -9.29
N GLY A 217 3.40 8.62 -9.58
CA GLY A 217 2.37 8.31 -8.58
C GLY A 217 1.46 7.17 -9.02
N TYR A 218 0.71 6.62 -8.07
CA TYR A 218 -0.34 5.63 -8.33
C TYR A 218 -1.40 5.69 -7.24
N ALA A 219 -2.60 5.21 -7.58
CA ALA A 219 -3.68 4.98 -6.64
C ALA A 219 -4.43 3.70 -7.03
N TYR A 220 -4.61 2.79 -6.08
CA TYR A 220 -5.47 1.63 -6.28
C TYR A 220 -6.21 1.24 -5.01
N ILE A 221 -7.29 0.50 -5.17
CA ILE A 221 -8.13 0.00 -4.10
C ILE A 221 -8.22 -1.52 -4.24
N VAL A 222 -7.98 -2.24 -3.15
CA VAL A 222 -8.16 -3.68 -3.06
C VAL A 222 -9.52 -3.96 -2.43
N LEU A 223 -10.30 -4.86 -3.03
CA LEU A 223 -11.57 -5.36 -2.54
C LEU A 223 -11.47 -6.89 -2.36
N PRO A 224 -11.11 -7.39 -1.17
CA PRO A 224 -10.98 -8.82 -0.91
C PRO A 224 -12.36 -9.49 -0.71
N GLY A 225 -12.51 -10.73 -1.19
CA GLY A 225 -13.67 -11.57 -0.90
C GLY A 225 -14.97 -11.11 -1.56
N VAL A 226 -14.89 -10.38 -2.69
CA VAL A 226 -16.06 -9.89 -3.41
C VAL A 226 -16.09 -10.43 -4.84
N GLY A 227 -17.28 -10.65 -5.40
CA GLY A 227 -17.42 -11.08 -6.78
C GLY A 227 -17.15 -9.94 -7.80
N PRO A 228 -16.79 -10.27 -9.05
CA PRO A 228 -16.39 -9.29 -10.07
C PRO A 228 -17.50 -8.29 -10.43
N GLY A 229 -18.77 -8.69 -10.32
CA GLY A 229 -19.91 -7.78 -10.49
C GLY A 229 -19.93 -6.65 -9.45
N ARG A 230 -19.58 -6.94 -8.19
CA ARG A 230 -19.48 -5.94 -7.12
C ARG A 230 -18.26 -5.05 -7.33
N VAL A 231 -17.14 -5.61 -7.78
CA VAL A 231 -15.92 -4.86 -8.12
C VAL A 231 -16.21 -3.85 -9.23
N ARG A 232 -16.87 -4.28 -10.31
CA ARG A 232 -17.30 -3.40 -11.40
C ARG A 232 -18.21 -2.27 -10.90
N ALA A 233 -19.18 -2.60 -10.06
CA ALA A 233 -20.10 -1.60 -9.50
C ALA A 233 -19.38 -0.58 -8.60
N TYR A 234 -18.46 -1.06 -7.75
CA TYR A 234 -17.62 -0.20 -6.92
C TYR A 234 -16.71 0.69 -7.78
N ALA A 235 -16.08 0.15 -8.82
CA ALA A 235 -15.21 0.89 -9.72
C ALA A 235 -15.92 2.02 -10.46
N ALA A 236 -17.21 1.85 -10.78
CA ALA A 236 -18.02 2.89 -11.39
C ALA A 236 -18.35 4.05 -10.42
N ARG A 237 -18.40 3.78 -9.12
CA ARG A 237 -18.73 4.75 -8.07
C ARG A 237 -18.00 4.42 -6.76
N PRO A 238 -16.67 4.67 -6.67
CA PRO A 238 -15.91 4.35 -5.47
C PRO A 238 -16.47 5.08 -4.25
N VAL A 239 -16.66 4.37 -3.15
CA VAL A 239 -17.18 4.96 -1.91
C VAL A 239 -16.10 5.79 -1.23
N VAL A 240 -14.88 5.26 -1.18
CA VAL A 240 -13.71 6.01 -0.69
C VAL A 240 -13.25 6.99 -1.75
N ARG A 241 -12.99 8.23 -1.33
CA ARG A 241 -12.47 9.30 -2.16
C ARG A 241 -11.06 9.67 -1.71
N THR A 242 -10.14 9.77 -2.65
CA THR A 242 -8.86 10.46 -2.44
C THR A 242 -9.12 11.95 -2.24
N LEU A 243 -8.64 12.51 -1.13
CA LEU A 243 -8.66 13.95 -0.88
C LEU A 243 -7.37 14.60 -1.37
N ARG A 244 -6.24 13.91 -1.21
CA ARG A 244 -4.91 14.39 -1.59
C ARG A 244 -3.95 13.22 -1.76
N ASN A 245 -3.05 13.29 -2.73
CA ASN A 245 -1.96 12.34 -2.91
C ASN A 245 -0.73 13.09 -3.46
N ASP A 246 0.03 13.72 -2.57
CA ASP A 246 1.27 14.41 -2.91
C ASP A 246 2.34 14.24 -1.81
N GLU A 247 3.51 14.83 -1.99
CA GLU A 247 4.64 14.68 -1.07
C GLU A 247 4.43 15.32 0.30
N ARG A 248 3.37 16.12 0.47
CA ARG A 248 3.01 16.75 1.73
C ARG A 248 1.99 15.90 2.48
N VAL A 249 0.95 15.45 1.79
CA VAL A 249 -0.18 14.72 2.40
C VAL A 249 -0.73 13.66 1.46
N GLN A 250 -0.94 12.46 1.98
CA GLN A 250 -1.75 11.42 1.35
C GLN A 250 -2.98 11.18 2.22
N ALA A 251 -4.18 11.38 1.69
CA ALA A 251 -5.40 11.34 2.47
C ALA A 251 -6.60 10.82 1.69
N VAL A 252 -7.45 10.09 2.40
CA VAL A 252 -8.70 9.52 1.88
C VAL A 252 -9.84 9.76 2.86
N THR A 253 -11.06 9.81 2.34
CA THR A 253 -12.28 9.87 3.16
C THR A 253 -13.28 8.82 2.74
N HIS A 254 -13.96 8.24 3.71
CA HIS A 254 -15.08 7.30 3.51
C HIS A 254 -16.38 7.95 4.04
N PRO A 255 -17.14 8.65 3.19
CA PRO A 255 -18.26 9.49 3.63
C PRO A 255 -19.34 8.73 4.41
N ARG A 256 -19.62 7.47 4.05
CA ARG A 256 -20.64 6.66 4.76
C ARG A 256 -20.22 6.28 6.18
N LEU A 257 -18.92 6.07 6.41
CA LEU A 257 -18.36 5.80 7.74
C LEU A 257 -18.05 7.09 8.49
N ARG A 258 -18.09 8.24 7.81
CA ARG A 258 -17.67 9.56 8.33
C ARG A 258 -16.23 9.52 8.87
N LEU A 259 -15.38 8.74 8.22
CA LEU A 259 -13.97 8.58 8.55
C LEU A 259 -13.10 9.27 7.51
N THR A 260 -12.11 10.01 7.97
CA THR A 260 -11.01 10.50 7.15
C THR A 260 -9.71 9.97 7.71
N MET A 261 -8.87 9.41 6.86
CA MET A 261 -7.52 8.98 7.22
C MET A 261 -6.50 9.76 6.40
N ALA A 262 -5.45 10.24 7.04
CA ALA A 262 -4.44 11.07 6.41
C ALA A 262 -3.05 10.78 6.95
N VAL A 263 -2.07 10.86 6.07
CA VAL A 263 -0.63 10.83 6.38
C VAL A 263 -0.07 12.19 6.01
N PHE A 264 0.25 13.00 7.02
CA PHE A 264 0.94 14.27 6.87
C PHE A 264 2.45 14.01 6.94
N HIS A 265 3.14 14.11 5.81
CA HIS A 265 4.60 14.09 5.75
C HIS A 265 5.19 15.43 6.19
N GLN A 266 4.41 16.49 6.08
CA GLN A 266 4.73 17.85 6.54
C GLN A 266 3.52 18.49 7.24
N PRO A 267 3.73 19.47 8.14
CA PRO A 267 2.64 20.30 8.64
C PRO A 267 1.80 20.89 7.51
N GLY A 268 0.50 21.01 7.71
CA GLY A 268 -0.36 21.56 6.69
C GLY A 268 -1.85 21.49 6.97
N VAL A 269 -2.61 22.03 6.02
CA VAL A 269 -4.06 22.02 6.01
C VAL A 269 -4.53 21.03 4.95
N LEU A 270 -5.49 20.18 5.32
CA LEU A 270 -6.22 19.30 4.44
C LEU A 270 -7.66 19.79 4.32
N ASP A 271 -8.09 20.09 3.09
CA ASP A 271 -9.50 20.39 2.80
C ASP A 271 -10.31 19.08 2.83
N LEU A 272 -11.35 19.05 3.66
CA LEU A 272 -12.29 17.92 3.78
C LEU A 272 -13.56 18.14 2.94
N GLY A 273 -13.68 19.30 2.29
CA GLY A 273 -14.82 19.73 1.51
C GLY A 273 -15.91 20.41 2.35
N GLY A 274 -16.83 21.12 1.66
CA GLY A 274 -17.99 21.75 2.30
C GLY A 274 -17.65 22.81 3.34
N GLY A 275 -16.52 23.51 3.17
CA GLY A 275 -16.00 24.50 4.14
C GLY A 275 -15.49 23.87 5.43
N THR A 276 -15.02 22.62 5.37
CA THR A 276 -14.40 21.91 6.48
C THR A 276 -12.92 21.66 6.18
N ALA A 277 -12.04 21.99 7.11
CA ALA A 277 -10.60 21.82 6.96
C ALA A 277 -9.97 21.26 8.24
N LEU A 278 -8.94 20.43 8.06
CA LEU A 278 -8.14 19.84 9.12
C LEU A 278 -6.72 20.38 9.05
N LEU A 279 -6.30 21.13 10.07
CA LEU A 279 -4.94 21.61 10.24
C LEU A 279 -4.18 20.69 11.21
N VAL A 280 -2.98 20.28 10.81
CA VAL A 280 -2.04 19.52 11.64
C VAL A 280 -0.69 20.24 11.59
N ASP A 281 -0.13 20.55 12.76
CA ASP A 281 1.06 21.39 12.91
C ASP A 281 2.40 20.62 12.85
N GLN A 282 2.35 19.29 12.78
CA GLN A 282 3.50 18.39 12.70
C GLN A 282 3.25 17.25 11.71
N PRO A 283 4.31 16.60 11.19
CA PRO A 283 4.15 15.32 10.48
C PRO A 283 3.47 14.30 11.39
N ALA A 284 2.40 13.67 10.93
CA ALA A 284 1.62 12.72 11.72
C ALA A 284 0.70 11.88 10.82
N LEU A 285 0.38 10.67 11.28
CA LEU A 285 -0.74 9.90 10.78
C LEU A 285 -1.98 10.21 11.60
N ILE A 286 -3.11 10.41 10.93
CA ILE A 286 -4.37 10.85 11.50
C ILE A 286 -5.51 9.92 11.08
N ILE A 287 -6.35 9.52 12.04
CA ILE A 287 -7.71 9.05 11.81
C ILE A 287 -8.64 10.09 12.43
N LEU A 288 -9.56 10.64 11.65
CA LEU A 288 -10.63 11.54 12.09
C LEU A 288 -11.95 10.79 11.97
N ASP A 289 -12.55 10.45 13.11
CA ASP A 289 -13.89 9.91 13.24
C ASP A 289 -14.88 11.05 13.51
N GLY A 290 -15.72 11.32 12.50
CA GLY A 290 -16.75 12.34 12.56
C GLY A 290 -18.10 11.84 13.05
N THR A 291 -18.31 10.57 13.41
CA THR A 291 -19.64 9.99 13.69
C THR A 291 -20.36 10.62 14.89
N GLY A 292 -19.63 11.00 15.94
CA GLY A 292 -20.16 11.56 17.18
C GLY A 292 -20.47 13.07 17.15
N ARG A 293 -20.95 13.60 18.30
CA ARG A 293 -21.14 15.05 18.51
C ARG A 293 -19.83 15.83 18.58
N SER A 294 -18.81 15.21 19.17
CA SER A 294 -17.43 15.68 19.19
C SER A 294 -16.61 14.73 18.32
N PRO A 295 -15.97 15.21 17.25
CA PRO A 295 -15.10 14.39 16.44
C PRO A 295 -13.96 13.79 17.29
N VAL A 296 -13.66 12.52 17.05
CA VAL A 296 -12.56 11.81 17.71
C VAL A 296 -11.39 11.73 16.75
N VAL A 297 -10.19 11.99 17.26
CA VAL A 297 -8.96 11.94 16.47
C VAL A 297 -7.98 10.97 17.10
N SER A 298 -7.46 10.07 16.27
CA SER A 298 -6.30 9.21 16.57
C SER A 298 -5.07 9.76 15.86
N VAL A 299 -3.98 9.93 16.60
CA VAL A 299 -2.72 10.50 16.11
C VAL A 299 -1.55 9.57 16.41
N ALA A 300 -0.66 9.38 15.44
CA ALA A 300 0.62 8.70 15.64
C ALA A 300 1.74 9.38 14.84
N ASN A 301 2.97 9.28 15.34
CA ASN A 301 4.19 9.64 14.61
C ASN A 301 5.23 8.55 14.85
N PRO A 302 5.73 7.88 13.80
CA PRO A 302 6.64 6.75 13.93
C PRO A 302 8.12 7.13 14.17
N ASP A 303 8.46 8.41 14.12
CA ASP A 303 9.85 8.87 14.00
C ASP A 303 10.32 9.75 15.15
N ARG A 304 9.45 10.60 15.68
CA ARG A 304 9.82 11.65 16.63
C ARG A 304 9.29 11.30 18.03
N PRO A 305 10.18 10.93 18.97
CA PRO A 305 9.77 10.61 20.34
C PRO A 305 9.27 11.86 21.06
N GLY A 306 8.16 11.74 21.80
CA GLY A 306 7.66 12.82 22.66
C GLY A 306 7.08 14.02 21.91
N LEU A 307 6.83 13.88 20.61
CA LEU A 307 6.30 14.94 19.78
C LEU A 307 4.92 15.40 20.28
N GLN A 308 4.72 16.71 20.36
CA GLN A 308 3.40 17.30 20.57
C GLN A 308 2.79 17.68 19.22
N VAL A 309 1.59 17.18 18.94
CA VAL A 309 0.86 17.45 17.70
C VAL A 309 -0.45 18.16 18.03
N SER A 310 -0.66 19.33 17.46
CA SER A 310 -1.93 20.06 17.53
C SER A 310 -2.76 19.74 16.30
N VAL A 311 -4.01 19.31 16.52
CA VAL A 311 -4.98 19.06 15.46
C VAL A 311 -6.14 20.03 15.63
N THR A 312 -6.43 20.78 14.57
CA THR A 312 -7.53 21.75 14.54
C THR A 312 -8.48 21.43 13.41
N LEU A 313 -9.75 21.21 13.74
CA LEU A 313 -10.83 21.00 12.77
C LEU A 313 -11.71 22.25 12.72
N THR A 314 -11.74 22.89 11.55
CA THR A 314 -12.62 24.02 11.29
C THR A 314 -13.76 23.55 10.39
N SER A 315 -15.02 23.75 10.78
CA SER A 315 -16.18 23.44 9.95
C SER A 315 -17.22 24.56 10.06
N ARG A 316 -17.53 25.21 8.94
CA ARG A 316 -18.56 26.28 8.86
C ARG A 316 -18.37 27.37 9.94
N GLY A 317 -17.13 27.82 10.14
CA GLY A 317 -16.79 28.87 11.12
C GLY A 317 -16.70 28.41 12.58
N ARG A 318 -16.94 27.13 12.88
CA ARG A 318 -16.67 26.55 14.20
C ARG A 318 -15.34 25.82 14.20
N THR A 319 -14.54 26.08 15.21
CA THR A 319 -13.22 25.45 15.40
C THR A 319 -13.25 24.54 16.60
N ARG A 320 -12.71 23.33 16.45
CA ARG A 320 -12.41 22.41 17.54
C ARG A 320 -10.94 22.04 17.50
N ARG A 321 -10.30 21.89 18.66
CA ARG A 321 -8.87 21.62 18.77
C ARG A 321 -8.57 20.51 19.77
N GLY A 322 -7.49 19.79 19.54
CA GLY A 322 -6.88 18.87 20.50
C GLY A 322 -5.37 18.86 20.35
N ASP A 323 -4.67 18.77 21.47
CA ASP A 323 -3.22 18.61 21.52
C ASP A 323 -2.87 17.20 22.00
N PHE A 324 -1.95 16.54 21.28
CA PHE A 324 -1.60 15.13 21.42
C PHE A 324 -0.12 15.00 21.76
N THR A 325 0.18 14.59 22.99
CA THR A 325 1.55 14.21 23.38
C THR A 325 1.78 12.76 23.01
N LEU A 326 2.69 12.51 22.07
CA LEU A 326 3.00 11.18 21.56
C LEU A 326 4.08 10.47 22.40
N GLY A 327 4.14 9.15 22.29
CA GLY A 327 5.01 8.30 23.10
C GLY A 327 6.51 8.46 22.83
N THR A 328 7.32 7.95 23.77
CA THR A 328 8.78 7.86 23.69
C THR A 328 9.21 6.41 23.94
N GLY A 329 10.47 6.06 23.66
CA GLY A 329 11.03 4.74 23.98
C GLY A 329 10.19 3.60 23.38
N ALA A 330 9.70 2.71 24.24
CA ALA A 330 8.85 1.58 23.84
C ALA A 330 7.47 2.00 23.30
N ASP A 331 7.01 3.22 23.61
CA ASP A 331 5.74 3.77 23.12
C ASP A 331 5.93 4.66 21.85
N LEU A 332 7.13 4.76 21.27
CA LEU A 332 7.33 5.46 20.01
C LEU A 332 6.45 4.85 18.91
N GLY A 333 5.69 5.69 18.20
CA GLY A 333 4.74 5.25 17.18
C GLY A 333 3.39 4.77 17.72
N ARG A 334 3.19 4.71 19.05
CA ARG A 334 1.89 4.38 19.64
C ARG A 334 0.84 5.43 19.29
N THR A 335 -0.36 4.97 18.96
CA THR A 335 -1.50 5.85 18.69
C THR A 335 -2.05 6.46 19.98
N VAL A 336 -2.35 7.76 19.94
CA VAL A 336 -3.08 8.49 20.98
C VAL A 336 -4.43 8.94 20.41
N THR A 337 -5.52 8.58 21.08
CA THR A 337 -6.89 8.87 20.64
C THR A 337 -7.63 9.74 21.65
N ARG A 338 -8.18 10.87 21.20
CA ARG A 338 -8.96 11.80 22.04
C ARG A 338 -10.03 12.55 21.22
N PRO A 339 -11.15 12.97 21.83
CA PRO A 339 -12.07 13.90 21.19
C PRO A 339 -11.45 15.29 21.01
N LEU A 340 -11.84 16.00 19.95
CA LEU A 340 -11.56 17.43 19.81
C LEU A 340 -12.55 18.24 20.65
N ALA A 341 -12.05 19.25 21.36
CA ALA A 341 -12.85 20.21 22.12
C ALA A 341 -13.23 21.39 21.23
#